data_AF-A0A829GI23-F1
#
_entry.id   AF-A0A829GI23-F1
#
_cell.length_a   1.000
_cell.length_b   1.000
_cell.length_c   1.000
_cell.angle_alpha   90.00
_cell.angle_beta   90.00
_cell.angle_gamma   90.00
#
_symmetry.space_group_name_H-M   'P 1'
#
loop_
_entity.id
_entity.type
_entity.pdbx_description
1 polymer ?
#
loop_
_entity_poly.entity_id
_entity_poly.type
_entity_poly.pdbx_seq_one_letter_code
_entity_poly.pdbx_strand_id
1 'polypeptide(L)' 'MIAGATGSGKSVFINSLLVSLLYKATPEQVRLLLIDPKAVELAGYNGLPHLVSPVISDP' A
#
# COMPACT_ATOMS: atom_id res chain seq x y z
N MET A 1 6.90 12.50 0.79
CA MET A 1 8.03 11.57 0.99
C MET A 1 8.04 11.17 2.46
N ILE A 2 7.98 9.88 2.79
CA ILE A 2 8.01 9.36 4.17
C ILE A 2 9.32 8.58 4.33
N ALA A 3 10.20 9.03 5.22
CA ALA A 3 11.49 8.41 5.49
C ALA A 3 11.59 8.01 6.96
N GLY A 4 12.30 6.93 7.26
CA GLY A 4 12.45 6.42 8.62
C GLY A 4 13.37 5.21 8.67
N ALA A 5 14.12 5.08 9.77
CA ALA A 5 14.98 3.94 10.04
C ALA A 5 14.17 2.66 10.30
N THR A 6 14.80 1.49 10.20
CA THR A 6 14.19 0.23 10.60
C THR A 6 13.71 0.32 12.06
N GLY A 7 12.47 -0.11 12.32
CA GLY A 7 11.87 -0.02 13.65
C GLY A 7 11.24 1.33 14.00
N SER A 8 11.32 2.36 13.14
CA SER A 8 10.72 3.68 13.41
C SER A 8 9.20 3.75 13.17
N GLY A 9 8.54 2.62 12.89
CA GLY A 9 7.09 2.55 12.66
C GLY A 9 6.62 2.95 11.25
N LYS A 10 7.51 3.17 10.29
CA LYS A 10 7.15 3.54 8.90
C LYS A 10 6.16 2.55 8.26
N SER A 11 6.42 1.25 8.40
CA SER A 11 5.57 0.20 7.84
C SER A 11 4.17 0.23 8.46
N VAL A 12 4.09 0.41 9.78
CA VAL A 12 2.81 0.56 10.49
C VAL A 12 2.05 1.78 9.96
N PHE A 13 2.73 2.92 9.81
CA PHE A 13 2.12 4.14 9.28
C PHE A 13 1.53 3.96 7.87
N ILE A 14 2.30 3.35 6.95
CA ILE A 14 1.83 3.10 5.58
C ILE A 14 0.60 2.19 5.58
N ASN A 15 0.62 1.11 6.36
CA ASN A 15 -0.51 0.20 6.48
C ASN A 15 -1.75 0.90 7.07
N SER A 16 -1.59 1.71 8.13
CA SER A 16 -2.70 2.48 8.70
C SER A 16 -3.29 3.48 7.71
N LEU A 17 -2.45 4.13 6.90
CA LEU A 17 -2.90 5.03 5.85
C LEU A 17 -3.73 4.29 4.78
N LEU A 18 -3.21 3.16 4.29
CA LEU A 18 -3.90 2.34 3.28
C LEU A 18 -5.24 1.84 3.82
N VAL A 19 -5.27 1.28 5.04
CA VAL A 19 -6.52 0.82 5.68
C VAL A 19 -7.51 1.96 5.85
N SER A 20 -7.07 3.16 6.25
CA SER A 20 -7.94 4.34 6.39
C SER A 20 -8.60 4.73 5.06
N LEU A 21 -7.88 4.62 3.94
CA LEU A 21 -8.43 4.86 2.60
C LEU A 21 -9.43 3.78 2.21
N LEU A 22 -9.05 2.51 2.35
CA LEU A 22 -9.91 1.36 2.00
C LEU A 22 -11.21 1.35 2.81
N TYR A 23 -11.17 1.83 4.06
CA TYR A 23 -12.35 1.91 4.92
C TYR A 23 -13.33 3.03 4.51
N LYS A 24 -12.85 4.09 3.86
CA LYS A 24 -13.64 5.30 3.58
C LYS A 24 -14.00 5.48 2.12
N ALA A 25 -13.22 4.92 1.21
CA ALA A 25 -13.35 5.15 -0.22
C ALA A 25 -13.69 3.86 -0.96
N THR A 26 -14.62 3.94 -1.90
CA THR A 26 -14.90 2.85 -2.84
C THR A 26 -13.87 2.82 -3.99
N PRO A 27 -13.75 1.70 -4.73
CA PRO A 27 -12.82 1.59 -5.86
C PRO A 27 -13.02 2.62 -6.98
N GLU A 28 -14.24 3.16 -7.11
CA GLU A 28 -14.59 4.20 -8.08
C GLU A 28 -14.09 5.58 -7.65
N GLN A 29 -13.95 5.79 -6.34
CA GLN A 29 -13.49 7.06 -5.76
C GLN A 29 -11.97 7.13 -5.68
N VAL A 30 -11.33 6.00 -5.35
CA VAL A 30 -9.87 5.91 -5.18
C VAL A 30 -9.34 4.66 -5.87
N ARG A 31 -8.33 4.88 -6.71
CA ARG A 31 -7.56 3.86 -7.39
C ARG A 31 -6.11 3.93 -6.92
N LEU A 32 -5.52 2.80 -6.57
CA LEU A 32 -4.19 2.71 -5.96
C LEU A 32 -3.22 1.97 -6.89
N LEU A 33 -2.02 2.52 -7.02
CA LEU A 33 -0.86 1.85 -7.60
C LEU A 33 0.15 1.65 -6.48
N LEU A 34 0.42 0.39 -6.13
CA LEU A 34 1.35 0.04 -5.05
C LEU A 34 2.62 -0.56 -5.65
N ILE A 35 3.76 -0.04 -5.21
CA ILE A 35 5.09 -0.48 -5.61
C ILE A 35 5.83 -0.89 -4.35
N ASP A 36 6.20 -2.17 -4.27
CA ASP A 36 6.97 -2.76 -3.18
C ASP A 36 8.15 -3.55 -3.75
N PRO A 37 9.29 -2.88 -4.02
CA PRO A 37 10.45 -3.51 -4.67
C PRO A 37 11.11 -4.59 -3.80
N LYS A 38 10.70 -4.73 -2.54
CA LYS A 38 11.17 -5.81 -1.66
C LYS A 38 10.12 -6.90 -1.47
N ALA A 39 8.88 -6.68 -1.89
CA ALA A 39 7.73 -7.57 -1.69
C ALA A 39 7.54 -8.02 -0.21
N VAL A 40 7.90 -7.17 0.75
CA VAL A 40 7.83 -7.49 2.19
C VAL A 40 6.61 -6.88 2.87
N GLU A 41 6.15 -5.72 2.40
CA GLU A 41 5.27 -4.84 3.16
C GLU A 41 3.87 -4.74 2.54
N LEU A 42 3.77 -4.78 1.21
CA LEU A 42 2.52 -4.52 0.48
C LEU A 42 1.95 -5.74 -0.24
N ALA A 43 2.65 -6.88 -0.25
CA ALA A 43 2.21 -8.09 -0.96
C ALA A 43 0.80 -8.57 -0.55
N GLY A 44 0.41 -8.33 0.71
CA GLY A 44 -0.91 -8.69 1.25
C GLY A 44 -2.08 -7.87 0.68
N TYR A 45 -1.83 -6.77 -0.02
CA TYR A 45 -2.87 -5.94 -0.65
C TYR A 45 -3.25 -6.42 -2.06
N ASN A 46 -2.58 -7.45 -2.59
CA ASN A 46 -2.91 -8.01 -3.90
C ASN A 46 -4.36 -8.49 -3.98
N GLY A 47 -5.01 -8.21 -5.11
CA GLY A 47 -6.40 -8.61 -5.37
C GLY A 47 -7.46 -7.62 -4.86
N LEU A 48 -7.07 -6.51 -4.21
CA LEU A 48 -8.03 -5.47 -3.84
C LEU A 48 -8.65 -4.81 -5.09
N PRO A 49 -9.96 -4.52 -5.06
CA PRO A 49 -10.66 -3.90 -6.19
C PRO A 49 -10.18 -2.46 -6.47
N HIS A 50 -9.56 -1.81 -5.48
CA HIS A 50 -8.96 -0.49 -5.62
C HIS A 50 -7.66 -0.49 -6.42
N LEU A 51 -7.02 -1.64 -6.63
CA LEU A 51 -5.73 -1.71 -7.33
C LEU A 51 -5.89 -1.59 -8.85
N VAL A 52 -5.07 -0.75 -9.47
CA VAL A 52 -5.02 -0.61 -10.94
C VAL A 52 -4.26 -1.75 -11.63
N SER A 53 -3.36 -2.38 -10.89
CA SER A 53 -2.56 -3.54 -11.28
C SER A 53 -2.19 -4.33 -10.02
N PRO A 54 -1.74 -5.59 -10.14
CA PRO A 54 -1.06 -6.26 -9.03
C PRO A 54 0.08 -5.38 -8.47
N VAL A 55 0.41 -5.60 -7.20
CA VAL A 55 1.50 -4.88 -6.53
C VAL A 55 2.79 -5.13 -7.30
N ILE A 56 3.46 -4.05 -7.69
CA ILE A 56 4.66 -4.13 -8.51
C ILE A 56 5.86 -4.38 -7.60
N SER A 57 6.54 -5.49 -7.83
CA SER A 57 7.75 -5.89 -7.09
C SER A 57 9.03 -5.83 -7.92
N ASP A 58 8.91 -5.72 -9.25
CA ASP A 58 10.07 -5.61 -10.14
C ASP A 58 10.63 -4.18 -10.15
N PRO A 59 11.97 -4.04 -10.10
CA PRO A 59 12.67 -2.75 -10.13
C PRO A 59 12.63 -2.05 -11.50
#